data_AF-A0A4D5S3U4-F1
#
_entry.id   AF-A0A4D5S3U4-F1
#
_cell.length_a   1.000
_cell.length_b   1.000
_cell.length_c   1.000
_cell.angle_alpha   90.00
_cell.angle_beta   90.00
_cell.angle_gamma   90.00
#
_symmetry.space_group_name_H-M   'P 1'
#
loop_
_entity.id
_entity.type
_entity.pdbx_description
1 polymer ?
#
loop_
_entity_poly.entity_id
_entity_poly.type
_entity_poly.pdbx_seq_one_letter_code
_entity_poly.pdbx_strand_id
1 'polypeptide(L)'
;MTSPWRQLWDLTYPITAWFTGAAFNQTIYDLFGERQVEDLWLPYFTVTTDITSSCMRIHRHGSLWHYVRASMSIVGPLPPLCDPMDGHLLVDGCYVNNVPADIMREMMGAETIIAVDVGSQDETDLTNYGDSLSGWWLLFKRWNPLAKSVKIPSLPEIQSRLAYVSCVRQLEEVKSSDYCQYVRPPIDRYKTLQFGSFNEIMEVGYVHGRTLFAGMKAGQHTLRSVLNLDGTSTVQAGKEGRPTTFTDLAEMVCAIKQPYKGQPSYPGSDEEDDYDYSEQEFVTDTDK
;
A
#
# COMPACT_ATOMS: atom_id res chain seq x y z
N MET A 1 -11.04 -1.60 20.76
CA MET A 1 -10.16 -2.79 20.80
C MET A 1 -11.00 -4.00 20.43
N THR A 2 -10.59 -4.77 19.43
CA THR A 2 -11.29 -5.99 19.01
C THR A 2 -11.34 -6.98 20.18
N SER A 3 -12.52 -7.50 20.50
CA SER A 3 -12.65 -8.54 21.51
C SER A 3 -11.81 -9.76 21.08
N PRO A 4 -10.89 -10.28 21.93
CA PRO A 4 -10.08 -11.47 21.60
C PRO A 4 -10.95 -12.66 21.20
N TRP A 5 -12.18 -12.70 21.73
CA TRP A 5 -13.18 -13.70 21.39
C TRP A 5 -13.60 -13.65 19.93
N ARG A 6 -13.79 -12.45 19.36
CA ARG A 6 -14.14 -12.29 17.94
C ARG A 6 -13.02 -12.78 17.03
N GLN A 7 -11.76 -12.52 17.38
CA GLN A 7 -10.60 -13.01 16.62
C GLN A 7 -10.48 -14.54 16.70
N LEU A 8 -10.76 -15.14 17.86
CA LEU A 8 -10.75 -16.59 18.01
C LEU A 8 -11.83 -17.27 17.14
N TRP A 9 -13.03 -16.71 17.08
CA TRP A 9 -14.09 -17.20 16.20
C TRP A 9 -13.81 -16.97 14.71
N ASP A 10 -12.90 -16.06 14.40
CA ASP A 10 -12.47 -15.77 13.04
C ASP A 10 -11.40 -16.76 12.54
N LEU A 11 -10.90 -17.65 13.41
CA LEU A 11 -9.92 -18.67 13.05
C LEU A 11 -10.53 -19.68 12.09
N THR A 12 -9.84 -19.95 10.98
CA THR A 12 -10.28 -20.88 9.94
C THR A 12 -9.21 -21.92 9.64
N TYR A 13 -9.56 -22.91 8.83
CA TYR A 13 -8.61 -23.91 8.36
C TYR A 13 -7.60 -23.25 7.41
N PRO A 14 -6.29 -23.27 7.72
CA PRO A 14 -5.31 -22.43 7.06
C PRO A 14 -4.84 -23.00 5.72
N ILE A 15 -5.74 -23.10 4.75
CA ILE A 15 -5.36 -23.37 3.34
C ILE A 15 -4.71 -22.12 2.75
N THR A 16 -5.36 -20.97 2.93
CA THR A 16 -4.90 -19.66 2.41
C THR A 16 -4.48 -18.73 3.54
N ALA A 17 -5.24 -18.71 4.65
CA ALA A 17 -4.98 -17.84 5.79
C ALA A 17 -5.49 -18.43 7.11
N TRP A 18 -4.90 -18.01 8.23
CA TRP A 18 -5.29 -18.45 9.58
C TRP A 18 -6.63 -17.86 10.04
N PHE A 19 -6.96 -16.63 9.63
CA PHE A 19 -8.21 -15.97 9.97
C PHE A 19 -9.03 -15.71 8.71
N THR A 20 -10.37 -15.72 8.79
CA THR A 20 -11.21 -15.34 7.63
C THR A 20 -11.09 -13.84 7.32
N GLY A 21 -10.75 -13.04 8.34
CA GLY A 21 -10.64 -11.59 8.23
C GLY A 21 -11.96 -10.87 8.43
N ALA A 22 -13.09 -11.57 8.63
CA ALA A 22 -14.40 -10.95 8.81
C ALA A 22 -14.45 -10.04 10.04
N ALA A 23 -13.85 -10.46 11.16
CA ALA A 23 -13.81 -9.64 12.37
C ALA A 23 -12.98 -8.36 12.16
N PHE A 24 -11.90 -8.48 11.39
CA PHE A 24 -11.05 -7.34 11.05
C PHE A 24 -11.75 -6.39 10.07
N ASN A 25 -12.39 -6.93 9.02
CA ASN A 25 -13.19 -6.16 8.06
C ASN A 25 -14.28 -5.35 8.77
N GLN A 26 -15.03 -5.98 9.69
CA GLN A 26 -16.05 -5.27 10.46
C GLN A 26 -15.46 -4.14 11.30
N THR A 27 -14.28 -4.33 11.89
CA THR A 27 -13.62 -3.29 12.70
C THR A 27 -13.23 -2.08 11.87
N ILE A 28 -12.70 -2.30 10.67
CA ILE A 28 -12.32 -1.23 9.75
C ILE A 28 -13.57 -0.56 9.17
N TYR A 29 -14.62 -1.33 8.87
CA TYR A 29 -15.91 -0.81 8.44
C TYR A 29 -16.59 0.05 9.52
N ASP A 30 -16.60 -0.40 10.78
CA ASP A 30 -17.17 0.35 11.91
C ASP A 30 -16.47 1.73 12.09
N LEU A 31 -15.20 1.83 11.71
CA LEU A 31 -14.42 3.07 11.79
C LEU A 31 -14.70 4.03 10.61
N PHE A 32 -14.61 3.52 9.39
CA PHE A 32 -14.67 4.36 8.18
C PHE A 32 -16.07 4.45 7.56
N GLY A 33 -16.93 3.46 7.78
CA GLY A 33 -18.26 3.35 7.18
C GLY A 33 -18.20 3.27 5.65
N GLU A 34 -19.20 3.86 4.99
CA GLU A 34 -19.32 3.89 3.53
C GLU A 34 -18.54 5.03 2.86
N ARG A 35 -17.61 5.68 3.57
CA ARG A 35 -16.82 6.79 3.03
C ARG A 35 -15.98 6.33 1.85
N GLN A 36 -15.92 7.15 0.82
CA GLN A 36 -15.02 6.96 -0.31
C GLN A 36 -13.70 7.69 -0.06
N VAL A 37 -12.63 7.23 -0.72
CA VAL A 37 -11.28 7.81 -0.59
C VAL A 37 -11.27 9.28 -1.03
N GLU A 38 -11.95 9.57 -2.12
CA GLU A 38 -12.05 10.90 -2.74
C GLU A 38 -12.83 11.92 -1.90
N ASP A 39 -13.65 11.46 -0.95
CA ASP A 39 -14.45 12.32 -0.06
C ASP A 39 -13.66 12.81 1.16
N LEU A 40 -12.41 12.37 1.32
CA LEU A 40 -11.57 12.78 2.44
C LEU A 40 -11.13 14.24 2.28
N TRP A 41 -11.11 14.98 3.41
CA TRP A 41 -10.65 16.37 3.44
C TRP A 41 -9.24 16.49 2.85
N LEU A 42 -8.35 15.60 3.29
CA LEU A 42 -6.97 15.57 2.82
C LEU A 42 -6.85 14.57 1.67
N PRO A 43 -6.15 14.92 0.57
CA PRO A 43 -5.84 13.98 -0.49
C PRO A 43 -5.16 12.73 0.08
N TYR A 44 -5.78 11.58 -0.14
CA TYR A 44 -5.32 10.29 0.34
C TYR A 44 -5.08 9.35 -0.82
N PHE A 45 -4.10 8.48 -0.67
CA PHE A 45 -3.96 7.30 -1.50
C PHE A 45 -3.49 6.13 -0.63
N THR A 46 -3.75 4.93 -1.09
CA THR A 46 -3.22 3.71 -0.49
C THR A 46 -2.62 2.81 -1.57
N VAL A 47 -1.59 2.06 -1.19
CA VAL A 47 -0.87 1.17 -2.09
C VAL A 47 -1.21 -0.26 -1.70
N THR A 48 -1.52 -1.08 -2.69
CA THR A 48 -1.70 -2.53 -2.50
C THR A 48 -0.84 -3.28 -3.49
N THR A 49 -0.48 -4.50 -3.13
CA THR A 49 0.13 -5.44 -4.07
C THR A 49 -0.96 -6.27 -4.71
N ASP A 50 -1.10 -6.19 -6.03
CA ASP A 50 -1.98 -7.07 -6.79
C ASP A 50 -1.22 -8.36 -7.12
N ILE A 51 -1.64 -9.47 -6.53
CA ILE A 51 -1.01 -10.79 -6.77
C ILE A 51 -1.57 -11.49 -8.00
N THR A 52 -2.72 -11.04 -8.53
CA THR A 52 -3.29 -11.57 -9.78
C THR A 52 -2.49 -11.07 -10.98
N SER A 53 -2.13 -9.78 -11.02
CA SER A 53 -1.31 -9.20 -12.10
C SER A 53 0.14 -8.92 -11.72
N SER A 54 0.56 -9.31 -10.50
CA SER A 54 1.93 -9.13 -9.99
C SER A 54 2.45 -7.70 -10.09
N CYS A 55 1.59 -6.72 -9.79
CA CYS A 55 1.94 -5.30 -9.91
C CYS A 55 1.49 -4.48 -8.69
N MET A 56 2.07 -3.29 -8.57
CA MET A 56 1.63 -2.30 -7.60
C MET A 56 0.35 -1.62 -8.09
N ARG A 57 -0.63 -1.49 -7.20
CA ARG A 57 -1.84 -0.68 -7.44
C ARG A 57 -1.93 0.47 -6.46
N ILE A 58 -2.35 1.61 -6.97
CA ILE A 58 -2.51 2.85 -6.21
C ILE A 58 -3.99 3.22 -6.24
N HIS A 59 -4.61 3.25 -5.07
CA HIS A 59 -6.03 3.52 -4.91
C HIS A 59 -6.23 4.95 -4.42
N ARG A 60 -6.90 5.75 -5.25
CA ARG A 60 -7.28 7.14 -4.97
C ARG A 60 -8.79 7.39 -5.00
N HIS A 61 -9.55 6.37 -5.36
CA HIS A 61 -11.00 6.43 -5.46
C HIS A 61 -11.61 5.12 -4.97
N GLY A 62 -12.86 5.17 -4.53
CA GLY A 62 -13.63 4.01 -4.08
C GLY A 62 -13.60 3.80 -2.57
N SER A 63 -14.06 2.63 -2.11
CA SER A 63 -14.36 2.38 -0.71
C SER A 63 -13.12 2.47 0.20
N LEU A 64 -13.10 3.44 1.11
CA LEU A 64 -11.96 3.70 1.99
C LEU A 64 -11.66 2.50 2.89
N TRP A 65 -12.69 1.94 3.54
CA TRP A 65 -12.50 0.80 4.44
C TRP A 65 -11.94 -0.42 3.70
N HIS A 66 -12.36 -0.61 2.44
CA HIS A 66 -11.99 -1.76 1.63
C HIS A 66 -10.52 -1.67 1.22
N TYR A 67 -10.09 -0.54 0.67
CA TYR A 67 -8.70 -0.38 0.23
C TYR A 67 -7.72 -0.21 1.39
N VAL A 68 -8.12 0.41 2.51
CA VAL A 68 -7.32 0.39 3.75
C VAL A 68 -7.15 -1.04 4.24
N ARG A 69 -8.23 -1.82 4.27
CA ARG A 69 -8.17 -3.25 4.64
C ARG A 69 -7.29 -4.05 3.68
N ALA A 70 -7.36 -3.80 2.37
CA ALA A 70 -6.53 -4.43 1.36
C ALA A 70 -5.05 -4.16 1.62
N SER A 71 -4.68 -2.89 1.84
CA SER A 71 -3.32 -2.45 2.13
C SER A 71 -2.78 -2.95 3.47
N MET A 72 -3.62 -3.50 4.36
CA MET A 72 -3.23 -4.11 5.64
C MET A 72 -3.31 -5.65 5.60
N SER A 73 -3.47 -6.25 4.41
CA SER A 73 -3.61 -7.72 4.24
C SER A 73 -2.26 -8.42 4.23
N ILE A 74 -1.68 -8.62 5.41
CA ILE A 74 -0.45 -9.41 5.54
C ILE A 74 -0.75 -10.88 5.18
N VAL A 75 0.05 -11.44 4.27
CA VAL A 75 -0.10 -12.81 3.79
C VAL A 75 0.12 -13.80 4.93
N GLY A 76 -0.77 -14.77 5.08
CA GLY A 76 -0.71 -15.80 6.11
C GLY A 76 -1.76 -15.60 7.20
N PRO A 77 -1.74 -14.50 7.98
CA PRO A 77 -2.83 -14.22 8.92
C PRO A 77 -4.16 -13.94 8.23
N LEU A 78 -4.15 -13.16 7.15
CA LEU A 78 -5.37 -12.70 6.47
C LEU A 78 -5.38 -13.18 5.01
N PRO A 79 -6.56 -13.49 4.44
CA PRO A 79 -6.66 -13.82 3.04
C PRO A 79 -6.50 -12.54 2.18
N PRO A 80 -6.05 -12.69 0.92
CA PRO A 80 -6.11 -11.61 -0.05
C PRO A 80 -7.53 -11.05 -0.14
N LEU A 81 -7.64 -9.73 -0.26
CA LEU A 81 -8.93 -9.07 -0.44
C LEU A 81 -9.25 -9.02 -1.93
N CYS A 82 -10.45 -9.46 -2.32
CA CYS A 82 -10.91 -9.38 -3.69
C CYS A 82 -11.37 -7.95 -4.00
N ASP A 83 -10.87 -7.37 -5.09
CA ASP A 83 -11.30 -6.08 -5.58
C ASP A 83 -12.70 -6.20 -6.22
N PRO A 84 -13.71 -5.45 -5.77
CA PRO A 84 -15.05 -5.51 -6.33
C PRO A 84 -15.13 -5.03 -7.78
N MET A 85 -14.14 -4.28 -8.28
CA MET A 85 -14.17 -3.69 -9.63
C MET A 85 -13.81 -4.70 -10.72
N ASP A 86 -12.83 -5.55 -10.48
CA ASP A 86 -12.27 -6.47 -11.49
C ASP A 86 -12.01 -7.89 -10.98
N GLY A 87 -12.23 -8.16 -9.69
CA GLY A 87 -12.02 -9.46 -9.07
C GLY A 87 -10.56 -9.80 -8.77
N HIS A 88 -9.64 -8.83 -8.87
CA HIS A 88 -8.24 -9.07 -8.58
C HIS A 88 -7.98 -9.28 -7.08
N LEU A 89 -6.93 -10.03 -6.76
CA LEU A 89 -6.57 -10.35 -5.39
C LEU A 89 -5.51 -9.36 -4.89
N LEU A 90 -5.89 -8.58 -3.88
CA LEU A 90 -5.07 -7.53 -3.29
C LEU A 90 -4.49 -7.98 -1.94
N VAL A 91 -3.20 -7.73 -1.75
CA VAL A 91 -2.51 -7.89 -0.47
C VAL A 91 -1.82 -6.59 -0.04
N ASP A 92 -1.17 -6.61 1.13
CA ASP A 92 -0.49 -5.46 1.71
C ASP A 92 0.43 -4.73 0.70
N GLY A 93 0.47 -3.40 0.75
CA GLY A 93 1.31 -2.58 -0.12
C GLY A 93 2.81 -2.69 0.18
N CYS A 94 3.18 -3.14 1.39
CA CYS A 94 4.58 -3.23 1.80
C CYS A 94 5.41 -4.17 0.92
N TYR A 95 4.79 -5.14 0.24
CA TYR A 95 5.48 -6.07 -0.66
C TYR A 95 6.01 -5.44 -1.96
N VAL A 96 5.51 -4.26 -2.32
CA VAL A 96 5.89 -3.56 -3.56
C VAL A 96 6.39 -2.14 -3.34
N ASN A 97 5.88 -1.41 -2.34
CA ASN A 97 6.39 -0.11 -1.93
C ASN A 97 5.91 0.24 -0.51
N ASN A 98 6.78 -0.01 0.47
CA ASN A 98 6.47 0.22 1.88
C ASN A 98 6.49 1.71 2.28
N VAL A 99 7.28 2.55 1.58
CA VAL A 99 7.40 3.99 1.86
C VAL A 99 7.19 4.77 0.55
N PRO A 100 5.92 4.97 0.13
CA PRO A 100 5.58 5.47 -1.21
C PRO A 100 5.75 6.98 -1.37
N ALA A 101 6.92 7.51 -1.03
CA ALA A 101 7.25 8.93 -1.17
C ALA A 101 7.45 9.33 -2.64
N ASP A 102 7.89 8.41 -3.48
CA ASP A 102 7.93 8.54 -4.94
C ASP A 102 6.52 8.81 -5.50
N ILE A 103 5.52 8.02 -5.11
CA ILE A 103 4.13 8.21 -5.54
C ILE A 103 3.57 9.55 -5.06
N MET A 104 3.87 9.91 -3.80
CA MET A 104 3.47 11.20 -3.24
C MET A 104 4.09 12.37 -4.03
N ARG A 105 5.33 12.24 -4.50
CA ARG A 105 5.97 13.25 -5.34
C ARG A 105 5.34 13.31 -6.73
N GLU A 106 5.28 12.18 -7.42
CA GLU A 106 4.95 12.11 -8.84
C GLU A 106 3.45 12.28 -9.11
N MET A 107 2.59 11.66 -8.30
CA MET A 107 1.14 11.64 -8.54
C MET A 107 0.37 12.69 -7.74
N MET A 108 0.82 13.00 -6.52
CA MET A 108 0.14 13.98 -5.66
C MET A 108 0.75 15.38 -5.80
N GLY A 109 1.90 15.51 -6.47
CA GLY A 109 2.56 16.80 -6.71
C GLY A 109 3.12 17.44 -5.44
N ALA A 110 3.42 16.65 -4.41
CA ALA A 110 3.92 17.17 -3.14
C ALA A 110 5.34 17.75 -3.32
N GLU A 111 5.50 19.04 -2.99
CA GLU A 111 6.81 19.71 -3.06
C GLU A 111 7.75 19.24 -1.94
N THR A 112 7.21 19.07 -0.74
CA THR A 112 7.93 18.59 0.43
C THR A 112 7.23 17.38 1.01
N ILE A 113 7.99 16.33 1.29
CA ILE A 113 7.48 15.05 1.78
C ILE A 113 8.15 14.74 3.11
N ILE A 114 7.36 14.33 4.10
CA ILE A 114 7.87 13.78 5.36
C ILE A 114 7.59 12.28 5.34
N ALA A 115 8.61 11.47 5.04
CA ALA A 115 8.49 10.02 4.99
C ALA A 115 8.80 9.43 6.37
N VAL A 116 7.80 8.81 6.99
CA VAL A 116 7.96 8.18 8.30
C VAL A 116 8.10 6.67 8.12
N ASP A 117 9.29 6.15 8.38
CA ASP A 117 9.59 4.72 8.29
C ASP A 117 9.55 4.09 9.68
N VAL A 118 8.67 3.11 9.84
CA VAL A 118 8.49 2.32 11.07
C VAL A 118 8.88 0.85 10.88
N GLY A 119 9.58 0.53 9.80
CA GLY A 119 10.11 -0.80 9.54
C GLY A 119 11.08 -1.23 10.64
N SER A 120 10.97 -2.50 11.07
CA SER A 120 11.93 -3.12 11.98
C SER A 120 13.30 -3.21 11.31
N GLN A 121 14.38 -2.91 12.06
CA GLN A 121 15.71 -3.32 11.61
C GLN A 121 15.81 -4.84 11.68
N ASP A 122 16.17 -5.46 10.57
CA ASP A 122 16.43 -6.88 10.52
C ASP A 122 17.63 -7.24 11.40
N GLU A 123 17.44 -8.18 12.32
CA GLU A 123 18.59 -8.81 12.98
C GLU A 123 19.39 -9.57 11.92
N THR A 124 20.63 -9.14 11.72
CA THR A 124 21.60 -9.77 10.80
C THR A 124 22.37 -10.91 11.47
N ASP A 125 22.34 -10.98 12.80
CA ASP A 125 22.92 -12.05 13.62
C ASP A 125 21.98 -13.26 13.71
N LEU A 126 21.76 -13.91 12.56
CA LEU A 126 20.99 -15.15 12.48
C LEU A 126 21.86 -16.36 12.83
N THR A 127 21.28 -17.32 13.54
CA THR A 127 21.99 -18.56 13.89
C THR A 127 22.21 -19.41 12.63
N ASN A 128 23.46 -19.73 12.32
CA ASN A 128 23.77 -20.70 11.28
C ASN A 128 23.37 -22.12 11.77
N TYR A 129 22.32 -22.69 11.17
CA TYR A 129 21.78 -24.00 11.50
C TYR A 129 22.15 -25.09 10.48
N GLY A 130 22.98 -24.79 9.48
CA GLY A 130 23.33 -25.71 8.39
C GLY A 130 22.22 -25.85 7.33
N ASP A 131 22.14 -27.01 6.68
CA ASP A 131 21.33 -27.22 5.47
C ASP A 131 19.87 -27.63 5.72
N SER A 132 19.51 -28.00 6.95
CA SER A 132 18.14 -28.44 7.27
C SER A 132 17.70 -27.94 8.63
N LEU A 133 16.45 -27.48 8.68
CA LEU A 133 15.84 -26.94 9.89
C LEU A 133 14.50 -27.61 10.14
N SER A 134 14.40 -28.33 11.25
CA SER A 134 13.15 -28.97 11.67
C SER A 134 12.38 -28.06 12.64
N GLY A 135 11.12 -27.77 12.32
CA GLY A 135 10.22 -27.04 13.22
C GLY A 135 10.01 -27.75 14.55
N TRP A 136 9.99 -29.10 14.55
CA TRP A 136 9.94 -29.89 15.77
C TRP A 136 11.17 -29.68 16.64
N TRP A 137 12.37 -29.65 16.04
CA TRP A 137 13.60 -29.35 16.76
C TRP A 137 13.59 -27.95 17.39
N LEU A 138 13.05 -26.96 16.68
CA LEU A 138 12.87 -25.61 17.23
C LEU A 138 11.91 -25.57 18.41
N LEU A 139 10.80 -26.31 18.34
CA LEU A 139 9.86 -26.44 19.46
C LEU A 139 10.54 -27.07 20.68
N PHE A 140 11.29 -28.16 20.50
CA PHE A 140 12.05 -28.80 21.58
C PHE A 140 13.12 -27.88 22.17
N LYS A 141 13.86 -27.14 21.33
CA LYS A 141 14.85 -26.15 21.78
C LYS A 141 14.21 -25.01 22.55
N ARG A 142 13.02 -24.55 22.15
CA ARG A 142 12.29 -23.50 22.84
C ARG A 142 11.74 -23.94 24.20
N TRP A 143 11.44 -25.22 24.36
CA TRP A 143 11.00 -25.77 25.64
C TRP A 143 12.17 -26.05 26.61
N ASN A 144 13.39 -26.23 26.12
CA ASN A 144 14.55 -26.48 26.98
C ASN A 144 15.14 -25.17 27.55
N PRO A 145 15.02 -24.88 28.86
CA PRO A 145 15.47 -23.63 29.46
C PRO A 145 17.01 -23.48 29.52
N LEU A 146 17.77 -24.55 29.27
CA LEU A 146 19.24 -24.54 29.26
C LEU A 146 19.83 -24.41 27.84
N ALA A 147 18.99 -24.44 26.80
CA ALA A 147 19.45 -24.34 25.42
C ALA A 147 19.70 -22.88 25.03
N LYS A 148 20.78 -22.63 24.28
CA LYS A 148 21.02 -21.32 23.65
C LYS A 148 19.84 -20.94 22.76
N SER A 149 19.36 -19.70 22.89
CA SER A 149 18.29 -19.16 22.05
C SER A 149 18.73 -19.20 20.58
N VAL A 150 17.99 -19.94 19.76
CA VAL A 150 18.23 -20.02 18.33
C VAL A 150 17.51 -18.84 17.69
N LYS A 151 18.25 -17.94 17.07
CA LYS A 151 17.72 -16.75 16.39
C LYS A 151 17.49 -17.10 14.92
N ILE A 152 16.22 -17.27 14.55
CA ILE A 152 15.80 -17.64 13.19
C ILE A 152 14.64 -16.71 12.81
N PRO A 153 14.62 -16.19 11.57
CA PRO A 153 13.54 -15.34 11.15
C PRO A 153 12.23 -16.13 11.08
N SER A 154 11.15 -15.48 11.52
CA SER A 154 9.80 -16.06 11.42
C SER A 154 9.26 -15.99 9.98
N LEU A 155 8.22 -16.76 9.64
CA LEU A 155 7.60 -16.67 8.30
C LEU A 155 7.16 -15.24 7.92
N PRO A 156 6.48 -14.46 8.79
CA PRO A 156 6.16 -13.07 8.49
C PRO A 156 7.39 -12.18 8.30
N GLU A 157 8.46 -12.43 9.05
CA GLU A 157 9.72 -11.69 8.92
C GLU A 157 10.41 -12.01 7.59
N ILE A 158 10.44 -13.28 7.17
CA ILE A 158 10.95 -13.68 5.85
C ILE A 158 10.17 -12.99 4.75
N GLN A 159 8.83 -12.97 4.84
CA GLN A 159 7.97 -12.28 3.87
C GLN A 159 8.26 -10.78 3.81
N SER A 160 8.42 -10.12 4.97
CA SER A 160 8.80 -8.71 5.05
C SER A 160 10.20 -8.43 4.48
N ARG A 161 11.15 -9.36 4.65
CA ARG A 161 12.49 -9.23 4.04
C ARG A 161 12.45 -9.39 2.53
N LEU A 162 11.64 -10.33 2.02
CA LEU A 162 11.43 -10.50 0.58
C LEU A 162 10.77 -9.26 -0.05
N ALA A 163 9.79 -8.68 0.64
CA ALA A 163 9.22 -7.38 0.31
C ALA A 163 10.27 -6.27 0.26
N TYR A 164 11.16 -6.22 1.26
CA TYR A 164 12.20 -5.20 1.31
C TYR A 164 13.18 -5.32 0.13
N VAL A 165 13.50 -6.54 -0.30
CA VAL A 165 14.42 -6.77 -1.44
C VAL A 165 13.89 -6.18 -2.75
N SER A 166 12.57 -6.21 -3.00
CA SER A 166 11.99 -5.58 -4.20
C SER A 166 11.98 -4.05 -4.11
N CYS A 167 11.87 -3.48 -2.91
CA CYS A 167 11.65 -2.04 -2.70
C CYS A 167 12.91 -1.25 -2.29
N VAL A 168 14.05 -1.92 -2.05
CA VAL A 168 15.24 -1.28 -1.45
C VAL A 168 15.75 -0.10 -2.27
N ARG A 169 15.72 -0.22 -3.61
CA ARG A 169 16.19 0.84 -4.51
C ARG A 169 15.33 2.10 -4.40
N GLN A 170 14.01 1.93 -4.43
CA GLN A 170 13.07 3.04 -4.26
C GLN A 170 13.24 3.71 -2.89
N LEU A 171 13.41 2.92 -1.83
CA LEU A 171 13.62 3.46 -0.49
C LEU A 171 14.95 4.21 -0.36
N GLU A 172 16.03 3.72 -0.97
CA GLU A 172 17.33 4.40 -1.01
C GLU A 172 17.26 5.72 -1.79
N GLU A 173 16.57 5.72 -2.94
CA GLU A 173 16.31 6.93 -3.73
C GLU A 173 15.54 7.96 -2.91
N VAL A 174 14.47 7.55 -2.23
CA VAL A 174 13.68 8.41 -1.32
C VAL A 174 14.56 8.97 -0.20
N LYS A 175 15.39 8.14 0.45
CA LYS A 175 16.31 8.57 1.52
C LYS A 175 17.35 9.58 1.03
N SER A 176 17.81 9.45 -0.21
CA SER A 176 18.82 10.32 -0.80
C SER A 176 18.27 11.61 -1.40
N SER A 177 16.94 11.72 -1.51
CA SER A 177 16.30 12.81 -2.24
C SER A 177 16.15 14.09 -1.41
N ASP A 178 16.38 15.25 -2.05
CA ASP A 178 16.28 16.56 -1.39
C ASP A 178 14.85 16.95 -1.01
N TYR A 179 13.85 16.39 -1.72
CA TYR A 179 12.43 16.69 -1.50
C TYR A 179 11.81 15.88 -0.35
N CYS A 180 12.50 14.85 0.14
CA CYS A 180 11.99 13.94 1.14
C CYS A 180 12.77 14.04 2.46
N GLN A 181 12.08 14.52 3.48
CA GLN A 181 12.56 14.43 4.84
C GLN A 181 12.24 13.05 5.42
N TYR A 182 13.23 12.17 5.40
CA TYR A 182 13.13 10.84 5.99
C TYR A 182 13.22 10.90 7.52
N VAL A 183 12.22 10.34 8.19
CA VAL A 183 12.08 10.30 9.65
C VAL A 183 11.93 8.86 10.09
N ARG A 184 12.78 8.42 11.01
CA ARG A 184 12.72 7.08 11.60
C ARG A 184 12.69 7.16 13.12
N PRO A 185 11.53 6.95 13.77
CA PRO A 185 11.42 6.92 15.22
C PRO A 185 12.22 5.75 15.84
N PRO A 186 12.73 5.88 17.07
CA PRO A 186 13.53 4.84 17.72
C PRO A 186 12.63 3.73 18.30
N ILE A 187 12.14 2.85 17.43
CA ILE A 187 11.19 1.78 17.79
C ILE A 187 11.75 0.35 17.66
N ASP A 188 13.07 0.21 17.46
CA ASP A 188 13.74 -1.08 17.21
C ASP A 188 13.54 -2.13 18.31
N ARG A 189 13.22 -1.70 19.54
CA ARG A 189 12.96 -2.58 20.68
C ARG A 189 11.57 -3.25 20.66
N TYR A 190 10.65 -2.79 19.83
CA TYR A 190 9.29 -3.30 19.77
C TYR A 190 9.12 -4.27 18.61
N LYS A 191 8.40 -5.37 18.85
CA LYS A 191 8.05 -6.33 17.81
C LYS A 191 6.80 -5.87 17.06
N THR A 192 6.69 -6.24 15.79
CA THR A 192 5.56 -5.89 14.90
C THR A 192 4.18 -6.19 15.50
N LEU A 193 4.05 -7.29 16.25
CA LEU A 193 2.78 -7.73 16.84
C LEU A 193 2.65 -7.41 18.35
N GLN A 194 3.46 -6.50 18.88
CA GLN A 194 3.47 -6.14 20.31
C GLN A 194 2.42 -5.07 20.67
N PHE A 195 1.14 -5.36 20.40
CA PHE A 195 0.03 -4.42 20.62
C PHE A 195 -0.16 -3.99 22.08
N GLY A 196 0.31 -4.79 23.05
CA GLY A 196 0.24 -4.46 24.48
C GLY A 196 1.05 -3.22 24.90
N SER A 197 2.06 -2.84 24.11
CA SER A 197 2.91 -1.66 24.36
C SER A 197 2.43 -0.41 23.62
N PHE A 198 1.16 -0.36 23.17
CA PHE A 198 0.63 0.73 22.35
C PHE A 198 0.91 2.13 22.91
N ASN A 199 0.58 2.38 24.20
CA ASN A 199 0.77 3.69 24.82
C ASN A 199 2.24 4.12 24.86
N GLU A 200 3.14 3.16 25.08
CA GLU A 200 4.59 3.40 25.13
C GLU A 200 5.13 3.74 23.73
N ILE A 201 4.72 2.98 22.70
CA ILE A 201 5.09 3.21 21.31
C ILE A 201 4.58 4.57 20.82
N MET A 202 3.34 4.91 21.17
CA MET A 202 2.73 6.20 20.87
C MET A 202 3.53 7.36 21.48
N GLU A 203 3.92 7.24 22.75
CA GLU A 203 4.70 8.28 23.43
C GLU A 203 6.08 8.45 22.81
N VAL A 204 6.76 7.36 22.45
CA VAL A 204 8.06 7.40 21.74
C VAL A 204 7.93 8.17 20.41
N GLY A 205 6.90 7.86 19.62
CA GLY A 205 6.62 8.58 18.37
C GLY A 205 6.32 10.06 18.60
N TYR A 206 5.52 10.37 19.63
CA TYR A 206 5.14 11.75 19.97
C TYR A 206 6.35 12.60 20.41
N VAL A 207 7.17 12.09 21.32
CA VAL A 207 8.38 12.78 21.80
C VAL A 207 9.39 12.98 20.65
N HIS A 208 9.57 11.96 19.82
CA HIS A 208 10.46 12.05 18.65
C HIS A 208 9.97 13.11 17.66
N GLY A 209 8.69 13.07 17.29
CA GLY A 209 8.07 14.06 16.40
C GLY A 209 8.17 15.49 16.96
N ARG A 210 7.87 15.70 18.24
CA ARG A 210 8.00 17.02 18.88
C ARG A 210 9.42 17.57 18.81
N THR A 211 10.41 16.72 19.07
CA THR A 211 11.84 17.12 19.04
C THR A 211 12.26 17.47 17.62
N LEU A 212 11.88 16.63 16.65
CA LEU A 212 12.13 16.82 15.23
C LEU A 212 11.55 18.15 14.72
N PHE A 213 10.26 18.40 14.94
CA PHE A 213 9.59 19.62 14.50
C PHE A 213 10.06 20.87 15.27
N ALA A 214 10.44 20.74 16.55
CA ALA A 214 11.07 21.84 17.28
C ALA A 214 12.43 22.21 16.68
N GLY A 215 13.23 21.22 16.30
CA GLY A 215 14.50 21.40 15.59
C GLY A 215 14.31 22.09 14.24
N MET A 216 13.34 21.64 13.44
CA MET A 216 13.02 22.29 12.15
C MET A 216 12.60 23.75 12.32
N LYS A 217 11.77 24.03 13.33
CA LYS A 217 11.31 25.39 13.64
C LYS A 217 12.47 26.31 14.06
N ALA A 218 13.46 25.78 14.78
CA ALA A 218 14.64 26.54 15.22
C ALA A 218 15.68 26.73 14.10
N GLY A 219 15.80 25.78 13.18
CA GLY A 219 16.80 25.75 12.10
C GLY A 219 16.50 26.59 10.86
N GLN A 220 15.50 27.48 10.88
CA GLN A 220 15.23 28.43 9.79
C GLN A 220 14.77 27.81 8.46
N HIS A 221 14.09 26.66 8.50
CA HIS A 221 13.11 26.26 7.47
C HIS A 221 11.72 26.34 8.10
N THR A 222 11.20 27.56 8.20
CA THR A 222 9.86 27.77 8.75
C THR A 222 8.87 26.95 7.91
N LEU A 223 7.91 26.26 8.53
CA LEU A 223 6.81 25.61 7.81
C LEU A 223 6.19 26.52 6.72
N ARG A 224 6.29 27.85 6.83
CA ARG A 224 5.94 28.83 5.79
C ARG A 224 6.76 28.76 4.49
N SER A 225 8.07 28.56 4.55
CA SER A 225 8.92 28.39 3.36
C SER A 225 8.76 27.02 2.72
N VAL A 226 8.33 26.02 3.51
CA VAL A 226 8.01 24.66 3.06
C VAL A 226 6.59 24.55 2.49
N LEU A 227 5.63 25.31 3.05
CA LEU A 227 4.24 25.37 2.60
C LEU A 227 4.01 26.42 1.50
N ASN A 228 5.07 27.09 1.02
CA ASN A 228 5.04 28.07 -0.08
C ASN A 228 3.87 29.07 0.01
N LEU A 229 3.52 29.51 1.22
CA LEU A 229 2.34 30.35 1.47
C LEU A 229 2.51 31.80 0.98
N ASP A 230 3.72 32.18 0.58
CA ASP A 230 4.02 33.53 0.07
C ASP A 230 3.71 33.67 -1.44
N GLY A 231 3.45 32.57 -2.15
CA GLY A 231 3.19 32.55 -3.60
C GLY A 231 1.74 32.80 -4.04
N THR A 232 0.77 32.89 -3.12
CA THR A 232 -0.66 33.16 -3.47
C THR A 232 -1.01 34.65 -3.53
N SER A 233 -0.01 35.52 -3.61
CA SER A 233 -0.25 36.93 -3.91
C SER A 233 -0.25 37.16 -5.42
N THR A 234 -1.44 37.47 -5.94
CA THR A 234 -1.74 38.06 -7.26
C THR A 234 -1.64 37.13 -8.47
N VAL A 235 -2.72 36.39 -8.74
CA VAL A 235 -3.09 36.11 -10.14
C VAL A 235 -3.37 37.48 -10.78
N GLN A 236 -2.43 37.95 -11.60
CA GLN A 236 -2.65 39.08 -12.49
C GLN A 236 -3.83 38.73 -13.40
N ALA A 237 -4.86 39.57 -13.37
CA ALA A 237 -5.97 39.53 -14.31
C ALA A 237 -5.43 39.66 -15.74
N GLY A 238 -5.29 38.53 -16.42
CA GLY A 238 -5.03 38.44 -17.84
C GLY A 238 -6.23 38.96 -18.63
N LYS A 239 -5.93 39.77 -19.64
CA LYS A 239 -6.85 40.52 -20.50
C LYS A 239 -7.93 39.66 -21.19
N GLU A 240 -9.13 40.25 -21.23
CA GLU A 240 -10.19 40.12 -22.25
C GLU A 240 -10.43 38.72 -22.85
N GLY A 241 -11.25 37.94 -22.14
CA GLY A 241 -11.99 36.79 -22.64
C GLY A 241 -13.28 36.64 -21.82
N ARG A 242 -14.38 36.21 -22.45
CA ARG A 242 -15.73 36.07 -21.85
C ARG A 242 -15.65 35.40 -20.46
N PRO A 243 -16.37 35.90 -19.43
CA PRO A 243 -16.27 35.35 -18.09
C PRO A 243 -16.81 33.91 -18.08
N THR A 244 -15.92 32.93 -17.95
CA THR A 244 -16.31 31.54 -17.75
C THR A 244 -16.67 31.34 -16.28
N THR A 245 -17.85 30.80 -16.03
CA THR A 245 -18.33 30.54 -14.67
C THR A 245 -17.96 29.10 -14.30
N PHE A 246 -17.83 28.76 -13.01
CA PHE A 246 -17.50 27.41 -12.52
C PHE A 246 -18.34 26.28 -13.17
N THR A 247 -19.56 26.61 -13.59
CA THR A 247 -20.46 25.74 -14.34
C THR A 247 -19.94 25.33 -15.73
N ASP A 248 -19.19 26.19 -16.43
CA ASP A 248 -18.65 25.89 -17.77
C ASP A 248 -17.54 24.82 -17.70
N LEU A 249 -16.76 24.83 -16.62
CA LEU A 249 -15.70 23.85 -16.37
C LEU A 249 -16.29 22.50 -15.95
N ALA A 250 -17.34 22.52 -15.13
CA ALA A 250 -18.10 21.31 -14.79
C ALA A 250 -18.79 20.71 -16.02
N GLU A 251 -19.34 21.53 -16.93
CA GLU A 251 -19.95 21.06 -18.18
C GLU A 251 -18.94 20.42 -19.14
N MET A 252 -17.73 21.00 -19.25
CA MET A 252 -16.65 20.43 -20.06
C MET A 252 -16.13 19.09 -19.54
N VAL A 253 -16.01 18.95 -18.21
CA VAL A 253 -15.46 17.73 -17.57
C VAL A 253 -16.52 16.64 -17.43
N CYS A 254 -17.80 17.02 -17.24
CA CYS A 254 -18.93 16.10 -17.11
C CYS A 254 -19.66 15.83 -18.43
N ALA A 255 -19.08 16.17 -19.59
CA ALA A 255 -19.64 15.81 -20.89
C ALA A 255 -19.69 14.29 -21.06
N ILE A 256 -20.79 13.67 -20.62
CA ILE A 256 -21.11 12.26 -20.85
C ILE A 256 -21.20 12.07 -22.37
N LYS A 257 -20.30 11.27 -22.95
CA LYS A 257 -20.44 10.82 -24.35
C LYS A 257 -21.79 10.12 -24.48
N GLN A 258 -22.73 10.74 -25.19
CA GLN A 258 -24.00 10.10 -25.47
C GLN A 258 -23.76 8.81 -26.28
N PRO A 259 -24.45 7.71 -25.99
CA PRO A 259 -24.35 6.51 -26.79
C PRO A 259 -24.85 6.80 -28.21
N TYR A 260 -24.06 6.36 -29.19
CA TYR A 260 -24.31 6.50 -30.62
C TYR A 260 -25.73 5.99 -30.97
N LYS A 261 -26.62 6.91 -31.36
CA LYS A 261 -27.93 6.58 -31.94
C LYS A 261 -27.80 6.48 -33.45
N GLY A 262 -27.59 5.26 -33.94
CA GLY A 262 -27.77 4.89 -35.34
C GLY A 262 -28.42 3.51 -35.43
N GLN A 263 -29.62 3.44 -36.00
CA GLN A 263 -30.34 2.20 -36.32
C GLN A 263 -30.61 2.17 -37.83
N PRO A 264 -30.94 1.00 -38.42
CA PRO A 264 -30.08 0.25 -39.31
C PRO A 264 -30.43 0.46 -40.79
N SER A 265 -29.47 0.20 -41.69
CA SER A 265 -29.72 0.13 -43.14
C SER A 265 -29.13 -1.14 -43.72
N TYR A 266 -29.99 -2.10 -44.09
CA TYR A 266 -29.66 -3.14 -45.06
C TYR A 266 -29.74 -2.55 -46.47
N PRO A 267 -28.78 -2.91 -47.33
CA PRO A 267 -29.15 -3.60 -48.57
C PRO A 267 -28.28 -4.85 -48.78
N GLY A 268 -28.83 -5.79 -49.53
CA GLY A 268 -28.28 -7.14 -49.70
C GLY A 268 -27.30 -7.32 -50.86
N SER A 269 -26.89 -8.58 -50.91
CA SER A 269 -26.38 -9.41 -52.02
C SER A 269 -25.00 -9.12 -52.60
N ASP A 270 -24.20 -10.19 -52.51
CA ASP A 270 -23.12 -10.65 -53.39
C ASP A 270 -21.72 -10.09 -53.11
N GLU A 271 -20.88 -10.91 -52.45
CA GLU A 271 -19.83 -11.69 -53.14
C GLU A 271 -19.10 -12.57 -52.11
N GLU A 272 -18.85 -13.82 -52.53
CA GLU A 272 -18.03 -14.82 -51.84
C GLU A 272 -16.59 -14.32 -51.71
N ASP A 273 -15.92 -14.61 -50.59
CA ASP A 273 -14.54 -15.11 -50.63
C ASP A 273 -14.12 -15.65 -49.25
N ASP A 274 -13.54 -16.83 -49.34
CA ASP A 274 -13.23 -17.84 -48.32
C ASP A 274 -11.75 -17.74 -47.96
N TYR A 275 -11.34 -17.53 -46.69
CA TYR A 275 -9.97 -17.80 -46.22
C TYR A 275 -9.87 -18.10 -44.71
N ASP A 276 -9.88 -19.40 -44.43
CA ASP A 276 -8.90 -20.19 -43.66
C ASP A 276 -8.34 -19.70 -42.30
N TYR A 277 -8.58 -20.51 -41.26
CA TYR A 277 -7.99 -20.42 -39.91
C TYR A 277 -6.79 -21.38 -39.83
N SER A 278 -5.56 -20.87 -39.73
CA SER A 278 -4.40 -21.69 -39.36
C SER A 278 -4.06 -21.52 -37.88
N GLU A 279 -4.23 -22.61 -37.13
CA GLU A 279 -3.67 -22.84 -35.79
C GLU A 279 -2.13 -22.76 -35.82
N GLN A 280 -1.52 -22.13 -34.81
CA GLN A 280 -0.07 -22.17 -34.61
C GLN A 280 0.24 -23.02 -33.37
N GLU A 281 0.76 -24.22 -33.63
CA GLU A 281 1.27 -25.15 -32.63
C GLU A 281 2.54 -24.64 -31.95
N PHE A 282 2.59 -24.87 -30.65
CA PHE A 282 3.74 -24.72 -29.76
C PHE A 282 4.79 -25.79 -30.06
N VAL A 283 6.03 -25.38 -30.35
CA VAL A 283 7.19 -26.29 -30.40
C VAL A 283 7.99 -26.13 -29.11
N THR A 284 8.05 -27.20 -28.32
CA THR A 284 8.95 -27.37 -27.18
C THR A 284 10.31 -27.86 -27.68
N ASP A 285 11.38 -27.15 -27.34
CA ASP A 285 12.76 -27.61 -27.60
C ASP A 285 13.34 -28.21 -26.32
N THR A 286 13.65 -29.50 -26.38
CA THR A 286 14.41 -30.27 -25.39
C THR A 286 15.71 -30.75 -26.02
N ASP A 287 16.78 -30.55 -25.25
CA ASP A 287 18.08 -31.22 -25.30
C ASP A 287 19.08 -30.85 -26.42
N LYS A 288 20.15 -30.17 -25.98
CA LYS A 288 21.55 -30.60 -26.14
C LYS A 288 22.44 -30.03 -25.05
#